data_AF-A0A7X4Y2V7-F1
#
_entry.id   AF-A0A7X4Y2V7-F1
#
_cell.length_a   1.000
_cell.length_b   1.000
_cell.length_c   1.000
_cell.angle_alpha   90.00
_cell.angle_beta   90.00
_cell.angle_gamma   90.00
#
_symmetry.space_group_name_H-M   'P 1'
#
loop_
_entity.id
_entity.type
_entity.pdbx_description
1 polymer ?
#
loop_
_entity_poly.entity_id
_entity_poly.type
_entity_poly.pdbx_seq_one_letter_code
_entity_poly.pdbx_strand_id
1 'polypeptide(L)'
;MKKILVLFATLGLSFGADQVILKKPPASLGKYYPPQSNKFEYVSVMHEMSTAFYGVRLNINEGKWDRALDWANRLKDAYTRAQNMVPEWKDYFKPALADQFINAVRAKNPDQVIKASRELGETCTKCHAENQIAVKLVYHYPPFATLKMEDPIEFDQLSPKEYMRKLSDSMKALRIFLLQGDVQKAREVGEQVVERVKGTEAICSKCHTDKTVVDRIHGKDHEQALASIQRLLKEPQPNRDAIFKAMSVVGQSCNRCHNLHLVPAMVQEAFRK
;
A
#
# COMPACT_ATOMS: atom_id res chain seq x y z
N MET A 1 53.29 18.57 27.17
CA MET A 1 52.30 17.51 27.45
C MET A 1 51.64 17.10 26.14
N LYS A 2 51.95 15.92 25.61
CA LYS A 2 51.40 15.41 24.32
C LYS A 2 49.98 14.88 24.56
N LYS A 3 48.98 15.42 23.86
CA LYS A 3 47.60 14.91 23.87
C LYS A 3 47.53 13.69 22.95
N ILE A 4 47.23 12.52 23.52
CA ILE A 4 46.92 11.30 22.77
C ILE A 4 45.44 11.35 22.42
N LEU A 5 45.13 11.41 21.12
CA LEU A 5 43.78 11.29 20.61
C LEU A 5 43.47 9.78 20.46
N VAL A 6 42.63 9.24 21.33
CA VAL A 6 42.17 7.85 21.22
C VAL A 6 40.99 7.82 20.25
N LEU A 7 41.21 7.25 19.07
CA LEU A 7 40.17 7.00 18.08
C LEU A 7 39.42 5.71 18.50
N PHE A 8 38.19 5.85 18.99
CA PHE A 8 37.31 4.70 19.19
C PHE A 8 36.78 4.25 17.83
N ALA A 9 37.37 3.18 17.29
CA ALA A 9 36.78 2.45 16.18
C ALA A 9 35.61 1.62 16.72
N THR A 10 34.39 2.14 16.58
CA THR A 10 33.18 1.35 16.78
C THR A 10 33.05 0.36 15.62
N LEU A 11 33.54 -0.87 15.80
CA LEU A 11 33.11 -1.99 14.98
C LEU A 11 31.64 -2.27 15.27
N GLY A 12 30.76 -1.65 14.48
CA GLY A 12 29.36 -2.02 14.43
C GLY A 12 29.23 -3.42 13.86
N LEU A 13 28.87 -4.38 14.70
CA LEU A 13 28.38 -5.68 14.26
C LEU A 13 27.05 -5.44 13.54
N SER A 14 27.07 -5.43 12.21
CA SER A 14 25.85 -5.48 11.40
C SER A 14 25.22 -6.86 11.59
N PHE A 15 24.21 -6.95 12.44
CA PHE A 15 23.29 -8.09 12.44
C PHE A 15 22.68 -8.17 11.04
N GLY A 16 22.87 -9.30 10.36
CA GLY A 16 22.29 -9.56 9.04
C GLY A 16 20.78 -9.51 9.16
N ALA A 17 20.18 -8.39 8.75
CA ALA A 17 18.74 -8.29 8.64
C ALA A 17 18.29 -9.22 7.50
N ASP A 18 17.26 -10.03 7.75
CA ASP A 18 16.57 -10.76 6.69
C ASP A 18 16.14 -9.76 5.60
N GLN A 19 16.75 -9.87 4.41
CA GLN A 19 16.48 -8.96 3.31
C GLN A 19 15.24 -9.42 2.55
N VAL A 20 14.22 -8.56 2.47
CA VAL A 20 13.08 -8.77 1.60
C VAL A 20 13.39 -8.19 0.22
N ILE A 21 13.54 -9.08 -0.78
CA ILE A 21 13.77 -8.68 -2.18
C ILE A 21 12.42 -8.68 -2.91
N LEU A 22 11.96 -7.49 -3.30
CA LEU A 22 10.76 -7.35 -4.13
C LEU A 22 11.13 -7.36 -5.61
N LYS A 23 10.58 -8.32 -6.35
CA LYS A 23 10.72 -8.39 -7.81
C LYS A 23 9.67 -7.49 -8.47
N LYS A 24 10.07 -6.73 -9.49
CA LYS A 24 9.13 -5.92 -10.28
C LYS A 24 8.11 -6.86 -10.96
N PRO A 25 6.80 -6.63 -10.80
CA PRO A 25 5.81 -7.44 -11.49
C PRO A 25 5.96 -7.37 -13.02
N PRO A 26 5.67 -8.46 -13.75
CA PRO A 26 5.73 -8.47 -15.20
C PRO A 26 4.80 -7.43 -15.84
N ALA A 27 5.22 -6.83 -16.95
CA ALA A 27 4.43 -5.83 -17.65
C ALA A 27 3.11 -6.41 -18.19
N SER A 28 3.09 -7.70 -18.56
CA SER A 28 1.89 -8.42 -19.02
C SER A 28 0.76 -8.42 -18.00
N LEU A 29 1.08 -8.33 -16.70
CA LEU A 29 0.09 -8.30 -15.63
C LEU A 29 -0.68 -6.97 -15.61
N GLY A 30 -0.04 -5.87 -15.99
CA GLY A 30 -0.59 -4.51 -15.88
C GLY A 30 -1.87 -4.27 -16.68
N LYS A 31 -2.14 -5.03 -17.74
CA LYS A 31 -3.38 -4.91 -18.53
C LYS A 31 -4.64 -5.30 -17.76
N TYR A 32 -4.50 -6.04 -16.66
CA TYR A 32 -5.62 -6.51 -15.83
C TYR A 32 -5.90 -5.60 -14.63
N TYR A 33 -5.21 -4.46 -14.53
CA TYR A 33 -5.31 -3.52 -13.42
C TYR A 33 -5.45 -2.08 -13.91
N PRO A 34 -5.90 -1.15 -13.05
CA PRO A 34 -5.94 0.26 -13.39
C PRO A 34 -4.54 0.78 -13.77
N PRO A 35 -4.43 1.74 -14.71
CA PRO A 35 -5.53 2.41 -15.40
C PRO A 35 -6.09 1.66 -16.63
N GLN A 36 -5.51 0.52 -17.02
CA GLN A 36 -5.92 -0.19 -18.24
C GLN A 36 -7.22 -0.98 -18.05
N SER A 37 -7.44 -1.57 -16.87
CA SER A 37 -8.65 -2.32 -16.54
C SER A 37 -9.05 -2.12 -15.09
N ASN A 38 -10.27 -1.62 -14.85
CA ASN A 38 -10.85 -1.52 -13.50
C ASN A 38 -11.52 -2.82 -13.03
N LYS A 39 -11.37 -3.92 -13.78
CA LYS A 39 -12.05 -5.21 -13.52
C LYS A 39 -11.25 -6.14 -12.61
N PHE A 40 -9.96 -5.87 -12.38
CA PHE A 40 -9.07 -6.73 -11.57
C PHE A 40 -9.14 -8.22 -11.99
N GLU A 41 -9.09 -8.47 -13.30
CA GLU A 41 -9.37 -9.79 -13.88
C GLU A 41 -8.43 -10.88 -13.35
N TYR A 42 -7.14 -10.57 -13.21
CA TYR A 42 -6.17 -11.53 -12.66
C TYR A 42 -6.50 -11.93 -11.22
N VAL A 43 -6.85 -10.94 -10.38
CA VAL A 43 -7.27 -11.19 -8.99
C VAL A 43 -8.55 -12.02 -8.94
N SER A 44 -9.48 -11.78 -9.85
CA SER A 44 -10.72 -12.56 -9.96
C SER A 44 -10.42 -14.04 -10.24
N VAL A 45 -9.51 -14.34 -11.17
CA VAL A 45 -9.06 -15.73 -11.43
C VAL A 45 -8.36 -16.34 -10.21
N MET A 46 -7.59 -15.56 -9.43
CA MET A 46 -7.02 -16.06 -8.17
C MET A 46 -8.11 -16.46 -7.16
N HIS A 47 -9.20 -15.69 -7.07
CA HIS A 47 -10.33 -16.01 -6.19
C HIS A 47 -11.09 -17.24 -6.69
N GLU A 48 -11.28 -17.38 -7.99
CA GLU A 48 -11.86 -18.59 -8.60
C GLU A 48 -11.04 -19.83 -8.27
N MET A 49 -9.71 -19.78 -8.43
CA MET A 49 -8.83 -20.88 -8.05
C MET A 49 -8.92 -21.23 -6.57
N SER A 50 -8.84 -20.23 -5.68
CA SER A 50 -8.95 -20.43 -4.23
C SER A 50 -10.28 -21.09 -3.84
N THR A 51 -11.38 -20.58 -4.42
CA THR A 51 -12.73 -21.10 -4.20
C THR A 51 -12.86 -22.54 -4.70
N ALA A 52 -12.35 -22.83 -5.89
CA ALA A 52 -12.40 -24.16 -6.47
C ALA A 52 -11.56 -25.17 -5.69
N PHE A 53 -10.35 -24.78 -5.26
CA PHE A 53 -9.48 -25.60 -4.43
C PHE A 53 -10.16 -25.96 -3.10
N TYR A 54 -10.77 -24.99 -2.42
CA TYR A 54 -11.53 -25.24 -1.20
C TYR A 54 -12.80 -26.07 -1.47
N GLY A 55 -13.48 -25.83 -2.59
CA GLY A 55 -14.69 -26.53 -3.01
C GLY A 55 -14.50 -28.04 -3.14
N VAL A 56 -13.32 -28.49 -3.59
CA VAL A 56 -12.97 -29.92 -3.62
C VAL A 56 -13.01 -30.51 -2.21
N ARG A 57 -12.25 -29.91 -1.27
CA ARG A 57 -12.19 -30.39 0.12
C ARG A 57 -13.55 -30.39 0.79
N LEU A 58 -14.31 -29.31 0.60
CA LEU A 58 -15.67 -29.18 1.14
C LEU A 58 -16.56 -30.34 0.70
N ASN A 59 -16.60 -30.63 -0.61
CA ASN A 59 -17.46 -31.68 -1.13
C ASN A 59 -16.97 -33.09 -0.80
N ILE A 60 -15.66 -33.33 -0.71
CA ILE A 60 -15.11 -34.60 -0.21
C ILE A 60 -15.55 -34.87 1.22
N ASN A 61 -15.48 -33.87 2.10
CA ASN A 61 -15.91 -33.99 3.49
C ASN A 61 -17.41 -34.32 3.62
N GLU A 62 -18.22 -33.90 2.65
CA GLU A 62 -19.65 -34.24 2.58
C GLU A 62 -19.93 -35.55 1.83
N GLY A 63 -18.90 -36.28 1.39
CA GLY A 63 -19.03 -37.50 0.57
C GLY A 63 -19.50 -37.26 -0.87
N LYS A 64 -19.60 -36.01 -1.32
CA LYS A 64 -20.10 -35.59 -2.63
C LYS A 64 -19.00 -35.57 -3.68
N TRP A 65 -18.45 -36.74 -4.00
CA TRP A 65 -17.28 -36.87 -4.88
C TRP A 65 -17.48 -36.33 -6.30
N ASP A 66 -18.68 -36.47 -6.88
CA ASP A 66 -18.93 -35.97 -8.24
C ASP A 66 -18.86 -34.43 -8.27
N ARG A 67 -19.39 -33.77 -7.24
CA ARG A 67 -19.24 -32.31 -7.07
C ARG A 67 -17.79 -31.91 -6.78
N ALA A 68 -17.06 -32.72 -6.01
CA ALA A 68 -15.64 -32.50 -5.79
C ALA A 68 -14.86 -32.55 -7.11
N LEU A 69 -15.20 -33.48 -8.01
CA LEU A 69 -14.60 -33.59 -9.33
C LEU A 69 -14.93 -32.36 -10.20
N ASP A 70 -16.17 -31.87 -10.17
CA ASP A 70 -16.54 -30.61 -10.86
C ASP A 70 -15.69 -29.43 -10.38
N TRP A 71 -15.49 -29.29 -9.06
CA TRP A 71 -14.64 -28.26 -8.50
C TRP A 71 -13.16 -28.44 -8.87
N ALA A 72 -12.65 -29.68 -8.93
CA ALA A 72 -11.29 -29.96 -9.36
C ALA A 72 -11.07 -29.57 -10.83
N ASN A 73 -12.06 -29.80 -11.70
CA ASN A 73 -12.01 -29.36 -13.10
C ASN A 73 -12.04 -27.83 -13.22
N ARG A 74 -12.88 -27.14 -12.44
CA ARG A 74 -12.92 -25.67 -12.37
C ARG A 74 -11.59 -25.08 -11.91
N LEU A 75 -10.94 -25.71 -10.94
CA LEU A 75 -9.61 -25.33 -10.50
C LEU A 75 -8.60 -25.41 -11.65
N LYS A 76 -8.56 -26.53 -12.38
CA LYS A 76 -7.63 -26.70 -13.51
C LYS A 76 -7.87 -25.65 -14.60
N ASP A 77 -9.12 -25.37 -14.94
CA ASP A 77 -9.45 -24.31 -15.91
C ASP A 77 -8.91 -22.94 -15.46
N ALA A 78 -9.21 -22.53 -14.23
CA ALA A 78 -8.74 -21.27 -13.67
C ALA A 78 -7.20 -21.22 -13.57
N TYR A 79 -6.55 -22.33 -13.23
CA TYR A 79 -5.10 -22.48 -13.18
C TYR A 79 -4.45 -22.27 -14.55
N THR A 80 -5.01 -22.89 -15.60
CA THR A 80 -4.55 -22.70 -16.98
C THR A 80 -4.80 -21.27 -17.48
N ARG A 81 -5.96 -20.67 -17.17
CA ARG A 81 -6.22 -19.27 -17.51
C ARG A 81 -5.21 -18.34 -16.83
N ALA A 82 -4.95 -18.51 -15.53
CA ALA A 82 -3.96 -17.73 -14.80
C ALA A 82 -2.55 -17.83 -15.40
N GLN A 83 -2.13 -19.03 -15.80
CA GLN A 83 -0.86 -19.27 -16.49
C GLN A 83 -0.75 -18.46 -17.80
N ASN A 84 -1.82 -18.43 -18.59
CA ASN A 84 -1.85 -17.73 -19.88
C ASN A 84 -1.94 -16.20 -19.73
N MET A 85 -2.52 -15.71 -18.63
CA MET A 85 -2.59 -14.28 -18.35
C MET A 85 -1.22 -13.66 -18.10
N VAL A 86 -0.31 -14.40 -17.44
CA VAL A 86 1.05 -13.95 -17.10
C VAL A 86 2.09 -14.99 -17.55
N PRO A 87 2.43 -15.03 -18.85
CA PRO A 87 3.35 -16.03 -19.40
C PRO A 87 4.73 -16.06 -18.73
N GLU A 88 5.18 -14.93 -18.20
CA GLU A 88 6.45 -14.79 -17.46
C GLU A 88 6.49 -15.62 -16.18
N TRP A 89 5.32 -16.02 -15.66
CA TRP A 89 5.20 -16.85 -14.45
C TRP A 89 4.88 -18.31 -14.75
N LYS A 90 4.96 -18.74 -16.02
CA LYS A 90 4.66 -20.13 -16.42
C LYS A 90 5.37 -21.19 -15.59
N ASP A 91 6.57 -20.89 -15.06
CA ASP A 91 7.36 -21.86 -14.30
C ASP A 91 6.81 -22.12 -12.89
N TYR A 92 5.96 -21.24 -12.36
CA TYR A 92 5.18 -21.54 -11.15
C TYR A 92 4.00 -22.46 -11.45
N PHE A 93 3.51 -22.50 -12.69
CA PHE A 93 2.38 -23.34 -13.07
C PHE A 93 2.88 -24.74 -13.49
N LYS A 94 2.36 -25.77 -12.81
CA LYS A 94 2.67 -27.19 -13.07
C LYS A 94 1.39 -27.93 -13.46
N PRO A 95 0.97 -27.89 -14.75
CA PRO A 95 -0.27 -28.52 -15.22
C PRO A 95 -0.40 -30.00 -14.83
N ALA A 96 0.72 -30.74 -14.83
CA ALA A 96 0.74 -32.14 -14.42
C ALA A 96 0.28 -32.35 -12.95
N LEU A 97 0.55 -31.42 -12.04
CA LEU A 97 0.07 -31.50 -10.65
C LEU A 97 -1.44 -31.27 -10.56
N ALA A 98 -1.99 -30.38 -11.40
CA ALA A 98 -3.43 -30.19 -11.49
C ALA A 98 -4.13 -31.45 -12.05
N ASP A 99 -3.53 -32.12 -13.02
CA ASP A 99 -4.02 -33.40 -13.56
C ASP A 99 -3.98 -34.52 -12.51
N GLN A 100 -2.87 -34.63 -11.78
CA GLN A 100 -2.74 -35.58 -10.67
C GLN A 100 -3.78 -35.33 -9.58
N PHE A 101 -4.04 -34.07 -9.24
CA PHE A 101 -5.08 -33.70 -8.29
C PHE A 101 -6.49 -34.13 -8.75
N ILE A 102 -6.85 -33.87 -10.01
CA ILE A 102 -8.13 -34.34 -10.59
C ILE A 102 -8.22 -35.87 -10.56
N ASN A 103 -7.15 -36.57 -10.92
CA ASN A 103 -7.14 -38.04 -10.94
C ASN A 103 -7.31 -38.62 -9.52
N ALA A 104 -6.69 -38.00 -8.51
CA ALA A 104 -6.87 -38.41 -7.11
C ALA A 104 -8.33 -38.23 -6.64
N VAL A 105 -8.97 -37.11 -7.02
CA VAL A 105 -10.40 -36.87 -6.73
C VAL A 105 -11.28 -37.89 -7.44
N ARG A 106 -11.01 -38.17 -8.72
CA ARG A 106 -11.74 -39.17 -9.50
C ARG A 106 -11.62 -40.58 -8.92
N ALA A 107 -10.44 -40.92 -8.41
CA ALA A 107 -10.19 -42.21 -7.75
C ALA A 107 -10.87 -42.33 -6.37
N LYS A 108 -11.51 -41.26 -5.87
CA LYS A 108 -12.17 -41.20 -4.56
C LYS A 108 -11.24 -41.65 -3.43
N ASN A 109 -9.95 -41.35 -3.55
CA ASN A 109 -8.90 -41.75 -2.61
C ASN A 109 -8.46 -40.54 -1.77
N PRO A 110 -8.90 -40.42 -0.51
CA PRO A 110 -8.59 -39.27 0.33
C PRO A 110 -7.09 -39.02 0.53
N ASP A 111 -6.29 -40.07 0.72
CA ASP A 111 -4.85 -39.94 0.96
C ASP A 111 -4.13 -39.39 -0.28
N GLN A 112 -4.51 -39.87 -1.46
CA GLN A 112 -4.00 -39.32 -2.72
C GLN A 112 -4.43 -37.87 -2.93
N VAL A 113 -5.67 -37.52 -2.58
CA VAL A 113 -6.15 -36.13 -2.66
C VAL A 113 -5.34 -35.24 -1.73
N ILE A 114 -5.07 -35.66 -0.49
CA ILE A 114 -4.27 -34.89 0.47
C ILE A 114 -2.86 -34.65 -0.09
N LYS A 115 -2.21 -35.70 -0.59
CA LYS A 115 -0.87 -35.61 -1.17
C LYS A 115 -0.85 -34.66 -2.38
N ALA A 116 -1.75 -34.85 -3.35
CA ALA A 116 -1.81 -34.03 -4.55
C ALA A 116 -2.20 -32.57 -4.24
N SER A 117 -3.06 -32.34 -3.23
CA SER A 117 -3.39 -30.99 -2.74
C SER A 117 -2.17 -30.26 -2.24
N ARG A 118 -1.30 -30.95 -1.46
CA ARG A 118 -0.08 -30.36 -0.92
C ARG A 118 0.88 -29.99 -2.03
N GLU A 119 1.16 -30.92 -2.94
CA GLU A 119 2.09 -30.70 -4.07
C GLU A 119 1.62 -29.57 -4.99
N LEU A 120 0.32 -29.51 -5.31
CA LEU A 120 -0.25 -28.40 -6.09
C LEU A 120 -0.21 -27.09 -5.29
N GLY A 121 -0.58 -27.12 -4.01
CA GLY A 121 -0.62 -25.95 -3.13
C GLY A 121 0.76 -25.32 -2.88
N GLU A 122 1.84 -26.10 -2.93
CA GLU A 122 3.21 -25.60 -2.88
C GLU A 122 3.51 -24.66 -4.06
N THR A 123 2.96 -24.92 -5.25
CA THR A 123 3.12 -24.02 -6.40
C THR A 123 2.45 -22.66 -6.18
N CYS A 124 1.24 -22.66 -5.60
CA CYS A 124 0.52 -21.45 -5.24
C CYS A 124 1.29 -20.65 -4.17
N THR A 125 1.76 -21.35 -3.15
CA THR A 125 2.51 -20.76 -2.02
C THR A 125 3.79 -20.09 -2.51
N LYS A 126 4.55 -20.77 -3.37
CA LYS A 126 5.80 -20.24 -3.93
C LYS A 126 5.55 -18.98 -4.77
N CYS A 127 4.57 -19.01 -5.67
CA CYS A 127 4.22 -17.84 -6.49
C CYS A 127 3.80 -16.65 -5.62
N HIS A 128 2.94 -16.89 -4.62
CA HIS A 128 2.47 -15.84 -3.72
C HIS A 128 3.60 -15.25 -2.88
N ALA A 129 4.46 -16.09 -2.30
CA ALA A 129 5.59 -15.63 -1.48
C ALA A 129 6.53 -14.71 -2.28
N GLU A 130 6.77 -15.03 -3.55
CA GLU A 130 7.71 -14.27 -4.38
C GLU A 130 7.09 -13.01 -5.03
N ASN A 131 5.79 -13.00 -5.32
CA ASN A 131 5.20 -11.98 -6.19
C ASN A 131 4.06 -11.17 -5.56
N GLN A 132 3.31 -11.73 -4.60
CA GLN A 132 2.04 -11.14 -4.17
C GLN A 132 2.20 -9.75 -3.56
N ILE A 133 3.26 -9.54 -2.77
CA ILE A 133 3.53 -8.24 -2.12
C ILE A 133 3.77 -7.16 -3.18
N ALA A 134 4.64 -7.44 -4.15
CA ALA A 134 4.96 -6.50 -5.21
C ALA A 134 3.74 -6.17 -6.08
N VAL A 135 2.94 -7.18 -6.45
CA VAL A 135 1.69 -6.97 -7.20
C VAL A 135 0.73 -6.05 -6.47
N LYS A 136 0.50 -6.29 -5.16
CA LYS A 136 -0.39 -5.46 -4.35
C LYS A 136 0.09 -4.01 -4.28
N LEU A 137 1.38 -3.79 -4.03
CA LEU A 137 1.95 -2.45 -3.89
C LEU A 137 1.98 -1.66 -5.21
N VAL A 138 2.14 -2.36 -6.35
CA VAL A 138 2.20 -1.71 -7.66
C VAL A 138 0.81 -1.47 -8.24
N TYR A 139 -0.09 -2.46 -8.19
CA TYR A 139 -1.33 -2.45 -8.98
C TYR A 139 -2.62 -2.25 -8.17
N HIS A 140 -2.61 -2.36 -6.85
CA HIS A 140 -3.81 -2.04 -6.03
C HIS A 140 -3.86 -0.58 -5.60
N TYR A 141 -2.89 0.22 -6.01
CA TYR A 141 -2.83 1.65 -5.75
C TYR A 141 -2.79 2.41 -7.08
N PRO A 142 -3.37 3.62 -7.13
CA PRO A 142 -3.26 4.48 -8.30
C PRO A 142 -1.79 4.79 -8.62
N PRO A 143 -1.46 5.11 -9.88
CA PRO A 143 -0.10 5.47 -10.26
C PRO A 143 0.29 6.84 -9.68
N PHE A 144 0.97 6.87 -8.52
CA PHE A 144 1.22 8.13 -7.80
C PHE A 144 2.04 9.16 -8.59
N ALA A 145 2.92 8.74 -9.52
CA ALA A 145 3.73 9.70 -10.30
C ALA A 145 2.93 10.51 -11.32
N THR A 146 1.71 10.09 -11.66
CA THR A 146 0.83 10.89 -12.53
C THR A 146 -0.03 11.87 -11.75
N LEU A 147 -0.05 11.78 -10.42
CA LEU A 147 -0.77 12.72 -9.58
C LEU A 147 -0.06 14.08 -9.58
N LYS A 148 -0.87 15.14 -9.63
CA LYS A 148 -0.44 16.52 -9.47
C LYS A 148 -1.22 17.15 -8.33
N MET A 149 -0.59 18.03 -7.58
CA MET A 149 -1.19 18.79 -6.49
C MET A 149 -0.92 20.26 -6.75
N GLU A 150 -1.96 21.08 -6.68
CA GLU A 150 -1.82 22.53 -6.77
C GLU A 150 -1.43 23.07 -5.40
N ASP A 151 -0.31 23.79 -5.30
CA ASP A 151 0.05 24.52 -4.08
C ASP A 151 -0.83 25.77 -3.97
N PRO A 152 -1.72 25.88 -2.96
CA PRO A 152 -2.61 27.04 -2.84
C PRO A 152 -1.88 28.35 -2.48
N ILE A 153 -0.58 28.28 -2.16
CA ILE A 153 0.24 29.45 -1.80
C ILE A 153 1.02 29.98 -3.00
N GLU A 154 1.60 29.08 -3.79
CA GLU A 154 2.49 29.43 -4.91
C GLU A 154 1.82 29.23 -6.27
N PHE A 155 0.64 28.60 -6.30
CA PHE A 155 -0.14 28.25 -7.50
C PHE A 155 0.59 27.32 -8.49
N ASP A 156 1.64 26.63 -8.01
CA ASP A 156 2.41 25.66 -8.77
C ASP A 156 1.74 24.28 -8.79
N GLN A 157 1.91 23.55 -9.91
CA GLN A 157 1.52 22.14 -10.03
C GLN A 157 2.67 21.23 -9.62
N LEU A 158 2.60 20.69 -8.42
CA LEU A 158 3.65 19.88 -7.80
C LEU A 158 3.35 18.38 -7.90
N SER A 159 4.40 17.56 -7.87
CA SER A 159 4.23 16.15 -7.52
C SER A 159 3.82 16.01 -6.04
N PRO A 160 3.20 14.89 -5.63
CA PRO A 160 2.89 14.65 -4.22
C PRO A 160 4.12 14.76 -3.31
N LYS A 161 5.29 14.32 -3.78
CA LYS A 161 6.55 14.40 -3.03
C LYS A 161 6.99 15.83 -2.78
N GLU A 162 6.92 16.69 -3.80
CA GLU A 162 7.27 18.11 -3.69
C GLU A 162 6.28 18.87 -2.82
N TYR A 163 4.99 18.59 -2.96
CA TYR A 163 3.94 19.17 -2.14
C TYR A 163 4.14 18.84 -0.66
N MET A 164 4.35 17.56 -0.33
CA MET A 164 4.58 17.11 1.04
C MET A 164 5.87 17.70 1.63
N ARG A 165 6.91 17.93 0.81
CA ARG A 165 8.11 18.66 1.24
C ARG A 165 7.78 20.08 1.65
N LYS A 166 7.09 20.86 0.79
CA LYS A 166 6.71 22.24 1.10
C LYS A 166 5.80 22.34 2.33
N LEU A 167 4.82 21.44 2.45
CA LEU A 167 3.98 21.36 3.64
C LEU A 167 4.81 21.07 4.90
N SER A 168 5.72 20.09 4.84
CA SER A 168 6.61 19.76 5.95
C SER A 168 7.49 20.95 6.36
N ASP A 169 8.04 21.68 5.40
CA ASP A 169 8.88 22.85 5.65
C ASP A 169 8.06 24.01 6.25
N SER A 170 6.82 24.21 5.81
CA SER A 170 5.90 25.19 6.41
C SER A 170 5.60 24.84 7.88
N MET A 171 5.36 23.56 8.19
CA MET A 171 5.11 23.10 9.56
C MET A 171 6.33 23.30 10.46
N LYS A 172 7.54 23.04 9.94
CA LYS A 172 8.79 23.30 10.68
C LYS A 172 8.99 24.80 10.91
N ALA A 173 8.77 25.63 9.90
CA ALA A 173 8.88 27.08 9.99
C ALA A 173 7.93 27.64 11.06
N LEU A 174 6.67 27.20 11.07
CA LEU A 174 5.69 27.57 12.09
C LEU A 174 6.21 27.23 13.49
N ARG A 175 6.70 26.01 13.69
CA ARG A 175 7.25 25.59 14.98
C ARG A 175 8.43 26.46 15.40
N ILE A 176 9.35 26.77 14.48
CA ILE A 176 10.53 27.59 14.75
C ILE A 176 10.14 29.01 15.15
N PHE A 177 9.28 29.68 14.38
CA PHE A 177 8.88 31.07 14.68
C PHE A 177 8.09 31.19 15.98
N LEU A 178 7.24 30.21 16.29
CA LEU A 178 6.57 30.15 17.60
C LEU A 178 7.53 29.95 18.77
N LEU A 179 8.62 29.18 18.59
CA LEU A 179 9.65 29.03 19.61
C LEU A 179 10.51 30.29 19.79
N GLN A 180 10.71 31.05 18.71
CA GLN A 180 11.46 32.31 18.71
C GLN A 180 10.63 33.51 19.17
N GLY A 181 9.32 33.37 19.29
CA GLY A 181 8.42 34.49 19.59
C GLY A 181 8.21 35.46 18.41
N ASP A 182 8.59 35.06 17.19
CA ASP A 182 8.34 35.86 15.98
C ASP A 182 6.88 35.70 15.53
N VAL A 183 6.00 36.43 16.21
CA VAL A 183 4.54 36.33 16.02
C VAL A 183 4.11 36.63 14.59
N GLN A 184 4.74 37.62 13.95
CA GLN A 184 4.36 38.02 12.59
C GLN A 184 4.68 36.91 11.59
N LYS A 185 5.90 36.37 11.61
CA LYS A 185 6.25 35.26 10.71
C LYS A 185 5.48 33.98 11.05
N ALA A 186 5.24 33.71 12.35
CA ALA A 186 4.43 32.57 12.77
C ALA A 186 3.00 32.62 12.18
N ARG A 187 2.38 33.81 12.13
CA ARG A 187 1.08 33.99 11.49
C ARG A 187 1.12 33.69 9.99
N GLU A 188 2.07 34.29 9.28
CA GLU A 188 2.23 34.11 7.84
C GLU A 188 2.41 32.64 7.46
N VAL A 189 3.39 31.96 8.06
CA VAL A 189 3.62 30.54 7.74
C VAL A 189 2.52 29.63 8.30
N GLY A 190 1.83 30.05 9.36
CA GLY A 190 0.72 29.31 9.93
C GLY A 190 -0.50 29.29 9.01
N GLU A 191 -0.79 30.38 8.32
CA GLU A 191 -1.77 30.42 7.24
C GLU A 191 -1.37 29.48 6.09
N GLN A 192 -0.09 29.49 5.70
CA GLN A 192 0.43 28.58 4.67
C GLN A 192 0.28 27.10 5.08
N VAL A 193 0.55 26.75 6.33
CA VAL A 193 0.33 25.39 6.85
C VAL A 193 -1.13 25.01 6.71
N VAL A 194 -2.06 25.86 7.14
CA VAL A 194 -3.49 25.53 7.12
C VAL A 194 -3.99 25.33 5.69
N GLU A 195 -3.65 26.23 4.78
CA GLU A 195 -4.09 26.11 3.39
C GLU A 195 -3.45 24.91 2.70
N ARG A 196 -2.16 24.62 2.94
CA ARG A 196 -1.52 23.41 2.41
C ARG A 196 -2.08 22.12 3.02
N VAL A 197 -2.48 22.10 4.30
CA VAL A 197 -3.14 20.92 4.87
C VAL A 197 -4.52 20.72 4.23
N LYS A 198 -5.33 21.77 4.09
CA LYS A 198 -6.62 21.67 3.38
C LYS A 198 -6.44 21.20 1.94
N GLY A 199 -5.41 21.67 1.25
CA GLY A 199 -5.07 21.22 -0.10
C GLY A 199 -4.74 19.72 -0.20
N THR A 200 -4.34 19.06 0.90
CA THR A 200 -4.19 17.60 0.92
C THR A 200 -5.52 16.85 0.85
N GLU A 201 -6.64 17.45 1.23
CA GLU A 201 -7.97 16.82 1.07
C GLU A 201 -8.32 16.65 -0.41
N ALA A 202 -7.92 17.61 -1.25
CA ALA A 202 -8.19 17.60 -2.68
C ALA A 202 -7.47 16.47 -3.43
N ILE A 203 -6.37 15.91 -2.90
CA ILE A 203 -5.75 14.73 -3.52
C ILE A 203 -6.57 13.46 -3.27
N CYS A 204 -7.31 13.38 -2.16
CA CYS A 204 -8.08 12.19 -1.83
C CYS A 204 -9.16 11.93 -2.88
N SER A 205 -9.84 12.98 -3.35
CA SER A 205 -10.89 12.87 -4.37
C SER A 205 -10.37 12.47 -5.76
N LYS A 206 -9.06 12.58 -6.01
CA LYS A 206 -8.45 12.09 -7.27
C LYS A 206 -8.44 10.57 -7.36
N CYS A 207 -8.64 9.86 -6.26
CA CYS A 207 -8.59 8.41 -6.20
C CYS A 207 -9.77 7.78 -5.45
N HIS A 208 -10.41 8.50 -4.53
CA HIS A 208 -11.57 8.05 -3.77
C HIS A 208 -12.82 8.78 -4.21
N THR A 209 -13.84 8.02 -4.63
CA THR A 209 -15.17 8.52 -4.97
C THR A 209 -16.11 8.58 -3.76
N ASP A 210 -15.75 7.90 -2.66
CA ASP A 210 -16.52 7.85 -1.42
C ASP A 210 -15.93 8.83 -0.39
N LYS A 211 -16.74 9.84 -0.03
CA LYS A 211 -16.39 10.84 0.98
C LYS A 211 -16.12 10.24 2.35
N THR A 212 -16.77 9.12 2.70
CA THR A 212 -16.56 8.48 4.01
C THR A 212 -15.12 7.99 4.21
N VAL A 213 -14.41 7.69 3.12
CA VAL A 213 -12.98 7.34 3.17
C VAL A 213 -12.13 8.54 3.54
N VAL A 214 -12.45 9.71 2.98
CA VAL A 214 -11.78 10.98 3.28
C VAL A 214 -12.04 11.39 4.73
N ASP A 215 -13.28 11.30 5.19
CA ASP A 215 -13.69 11.67 6.55
C ASP A 215 -13.02 10.81 7.64
N ARG A 216 -12.58 9.58 7.31
CA ARG A 216 -11.78 8.74 8.24
C ARG A 216 -10.36 9.27 8.47
N ILE A 217 -9.85 10.09 7.56
CA ILE A 217 -8.52 10.72 7.65
C ILE A 217 -8.65 12.15 8.15
N HIS A 218 -9.57 12.93 7.56
CA HIS A 218 -9.83 14.34 7.84
C HIS A 218 -11.17 14.53 8.55
N GLY A 219 -11.40 13.79 9.62
CA GLY A 219 -12.65 13.88 10.39
C GLY A 219 -12.75 15.16 11.23
N LYS A 220 -13.82 15.28 12.02
CA LYS A 220 -14.13 16.47 12.84
C LYS A 220 -12.96 16.96 13.70
N ASP A 221 -12.21 16.05 14.33
CA ASP A 221 -11.06 16.42 15.16
C ASP A 221 -9.96 17.12 14.35
N HIS A 222 -9.75 16.70 13.10
CA HIS A 222 -8.80 17.32 12.18
C HIS A 222 -9.25 18.74 11.80
N GLU A 223 -10.52 18.89 11.40
CA GLU A 223 -11.11 20.18 11.04
C GLU A 223 -11.05 21.16 12.23
N GLN A 224 -11.41 20.71 13.43
CA GLN A 224 -11.34 21.51 14.65
C GLN A 224 -9.91 21.89 15.02
N ALA A 225 -8.95 21.00 14.80
CA ALA A 225 -7.53 21.30 15.02
C ALA A 225 -7.03 22.38 14.05
N LEU A 226 -7.37 22.30 12.76
CA LEU A 226 -7.04 23.33 11.78
C LEU A 226 -7.69 24.67 12.13
N ALA A 227 -8.98 24.68 12.46
CA ALA A 227 -9.69 25.89 12.88
C ALA A 227 -9.08 26.48 14.16
N SER A 228 -8.63 25.63 15.09
CA SER A 228 -7.94 26.07 16.31
C SER A 228 -6.61 26.73 16.00
N ILE A 229 -5.79 26.17 15.09
CA ILE A 229 -4.53 26.78 14.66
C ILE A 229 -4.81 28.18 14.07
N GLN A 230 -5.77 28.30 13.15
CA GLN A 230 -6.13 29.59 12.55
C GLN A 230 -6.59 30.61 13.60
N ARG A 231 -7.43 30.20 14.54
CA ARG A 231 -7.94 31.08 15.60
C ARG A 231 -6.83 31.54 16.54
N LEU A 232 -6.00 30.60 17.03
CA LEU A 232 -4.93 30.88 17.99
C LEU A 232 -3.85 31.80 17.39
N LEU A 233 -3.54 31.65 16.10
CA LEU A 233 -2.58 32.53 15.44
C LEU A 233 -3.04 33.99 15.34
N LYS A 234 -4.37 34.23 15.31
CA LYS A 234 -4.95 35.58 15.26
C LYS A 234 -4.96 36.29 16.61
N GLU A 235 -4.70 35.58 17.71
CA GLU A 235 -4.62 36.19 19.04
C GLU A 235 -3.41 37.14 19.12
N PRO A 236 -3.48 38.25 19.90
CA PRO A 236 -2.36 39.19 20.05
C PRO A 236 -1.06 38.52 20.49
N GLN A 237 -1.18 37.49 21.34
CA GLN A 237 -0.10 36.62 21.79
C GLN A 237 -0.54 35.16 21.59
N PRO A 238 -0.17 34.54 20.45
CA PRO A 238 -0.58 33.18 20.14
C PRO A 238 -0.14 32.18 21.22
N ASN A 239 -1.09 31.41 21.75
CA ASN A 239 -0.76 30.34 22.69
C ASN A 239 -0.04 29.19 21.96
N ARG A 240 1.30 29.20 22.04
CA ARG A 240 2.18 28.21 21.40
C ARG A 240 1.81 26.77 21.75
N ASP A 241 1.59 26.47 23.03
CA ASP A 241 1.40 25.10 23.48
C ASP A 241 0.04 24.56 23.00
N ALA A 242 -0.99 25.42 22.92
CA ALA A 242 -2.26 25.09 22.30
C ALA A 242 -2.11 24.86 20.77
N ILE A 243 -1.31 25.66 20.07
CA ILE A 243 -1.02 25.46 18.64
C ILE A 243 -0.29 24.13 18.43
N PHE A 244 0.71 23.81 19.25
CA PHE A 244 1.43 22.52 19.14
C PHE A 244 0.52 21.32 19.41
N LYS A 245 -0.41 21.44 20.35
CA LYS A 245 -1.43 20.41 20.60
C LYS A 245 -2.33 20.22 19.37
N ALA A 246 -2.79 21.30 18.75
CA ALA A 246 -3.60 21.23 17.54
C ALA A 246 -2.80 20.64 16.34
N MET A 247 -1.54 21.05 16.17
CA MET A 247 -0.63 20.46 15.17
C MET A 247 -0.42 18.96 15.39
N SER A 248 -0.37 18.49 16.64
CA SER A 248 -0.27 17.06 16.93
C SER A 248 -1.49 16.29 16.43
N VAL A 249 -2.70 16.84 16.57
CA VAL A 249 -3.93 16.24 16.02
C VAL A 249 -3.87 16.19 14.48
N VAL A 250 -3.46 17.27 13.83
CA VAL A 250 -3.23 17.29 12.36
C VAL A 250 -2.22 16.22 11.96
N GLY A 251 -1.12 16.07 12.71
CA GLY A 251 -0.10 15.05 12.46
C GLY A 251 -0.60 13.61 12.55
N GLN A 252 -1.66 13.33 13.33
CA GLN A 252 -2.29 12.01 13.35
C GLN A 252 -2.94 11.67 12.01
N SER A 253 -3.55 12.64 11.33
CA SER A 253 -4.08 12.45 9.97
C SER A 253 -2.95 12.19 8.97
N CYS A 254 -1.81 12.88 9.09
CA CYS A 254 -0.64 12.62 8.26
C CYS A 254 -0.14 11.17 8.41
N ASN A 255 -0.10 10.64 9.64
CA ASN A 255 0.28 9.25 9.89
C ASN A 255 -0.65 8.24 9.21
N ARG A 256 -1.97 8.50 9.21
CA ARG A 256 -2.95 7.65 8.50
C ARG A 256 -2.67 7.63 7.00
N CYS A 257 -2.43 8.80 6.40
CA CYS A 257 -2.06 8.90 4.98
C CYS A 257 -0.74 8.18 4.66
N HIS A 258 0.29 8.38 5.46
CA HIS A 258 1.61 7.80 5.21
C HIS A 258 1.60 6.28 5.31
N ASN A 259 0.93 5.72 6.33
CA ASN A 259 0.86 4.27 6.51
C ASN A 259 0.10 3.56 5.37
N LEU A 260 -0.79 4.26 4.68
CA LEU A 260 -1.58 3.71 3.58
C LEU A 260 -0.96 3.98 2.21
N HIS A 261 -0.43 5.17 1.97
CA HIS A 261 -0.07 5.62 0.61
C HIS A 261 1.43 5.76 0.38
N LEU A 262 2.22 6.10 1.41
CA LEU A 262 3.64 6.40 1.21
C LEU A 262 4.43 5.17 0.81
N VAL A 263 4.21 4.02 1.47
CA VAL A 263 4.93 2.78 1.16
C VAL A 263 4.66 2.31 -0.28
N PRO A 264 3.39 2.20 -0.74
CA PRO A 264 3.11 1.91 -2.15
C PRO A 264 3.73 2.93 -3.12
N ALA A 265 3.65 4.23 -2.81
CA ALA A 265 4.24 5.28 -3.66
C ALA A 265 5.77 5.13 -3.79
N MET A 266 6.46 4.84 -2.68
CA MET A 266 7.91 4.59 -2.68
C MET A 266 8.28 3.36 -3.50
N VAL A 267 7.51 2.27 -3.38
CA VAL A 267 7.76 1.04 -4.16
C VAL A 267 7.48 1.26 -5.65
N GLN A 268 6.40 1.96 -6.01
CA GLN A 268 6.15 2.36 -7.38
C GLN A 268 7.27 3.27 -7.94
N GLU A 269 7.79 4.22 -7.15
CA GLU A 269 8.93 5.07 -7.54
C GLU A 269 10.18 4.20 -7.77
N ALA A 270 10.48 3.26 -6.87
CA ALA A 270 11.64 2.38 -6.97
C ALA A 270 11.62 1.51 -8.22
N PHE A 271 10.45 0.98 -8.63
CA PHE A 271 10.33 0.18 -9.85
C PHE A 271 10.29 0.99 -11.16
N ARG A 272 10.22 2.33 -11.10
CA ARG A 272 10.33 3.21 -12.27
C ARG A 272 11.77 3.61 -12.60
N LYS A 273 12.66 3.58 -11.61
CA LYS A 273 14.10 3.80 -11.78
C LYS A 273 14.73 2.59 -12.46
#